data_AF-A0A0G9GYI5-F1
#
_entry.id   AF-A0A0G9GYI5-F1
#
_cell.length_a   1.000
_cell.length_b   1.000
_cell.length_c   1.000
_cell.angle_alpha   90.00
_cell.angle_beta   90.00
_cell.angle_gamma   90.00
#
_symmetry.space_group_name_H-M   'P 1'
#
loop_
_entity.id
_entity.type
_entity.pdbx_description
1 polymer ?
#
loop_
_entity_poly.entity_id
_entity_poly.type
_entity_poly.pdbx_seq_one_letter_code
_entity_poly.pdbx_strand_id
1 'polypeptide(L)'
;MRPSPSRQRGVVLVVALLLLVVVTLVGFAAVRGTIMQQKMAANHYDRQIAFQSAEAALRAAKLRIVANPGDIARNCRTGTSVCLSNPFNDPNLPSGSIKDVGQGTADGQFTKASVAASQPQYVIENMGNWADPTSDTGFDQSANSYNYGNSGGSTTAVYYRITARSGDPAAVGDRAVVVLQAIVKQR
;
A
#
# COMPACT_ATOMS: atom_id res chain seq x y z
N MET A 1 -1.60 78.36 43.99
CA MET A 1 -2.29 77.86 42.79
C MET A 1 -2.30 76.33 42.80
N ARG A 2 -3.46 75.66 42.72
CA ARG A 2 -3.57 74.21 42.48
C ARG A 2 -3.66 73.97 40.96
N PRO A 3 -2.84 73.09 40.36
CA PRO A 3 -2.94 72.82 38.92
C PRO A 3 -4.24 72.06 38.59
N SER A 4 -4.95 72.52 37.57
CA SER A 4 -6.14 71.87 37.02
C SER A 4 -5.75 70.57 36.30
N PRO A 5 -6.46 69.44 36.50
CA PRO A 5 -6.17 68.22 35.79
C PRO A 5 -6.48 68.40 34.30
N SER A 6 -5.49 68.14 33.45
CA SER A 6 -5.62 68.13 32.00
C SER A 6 -6.59 67.01 31.57
N ARG A 7 -7.60 67.37 30.77
CA ARG A 7 -8.58 66.44 30.19
C ARG A 7 -7.86 65.54 29.18
N GLN A 8 -7.44 64.34 29.60
CA GLN A 8 -6.89 63.34 28.70
C GLN A 8 -7.94 62.95 27.64
N ARG A 9 -7.69 63.32 26.39
CA ARG A 9 -8.51 62.94 25.23
C ARG A 9 -8.09 61.56 24.73
N GLY A 10 -8.82 60.53 25.17
CA GLY A 10 -9.34 59.43 24.35
C GLY A 10 -8.50 58.73 23.27
N VAL A 11 -7.21 58.43 23.49
CA VAL A 11 -6.40 57.57 22.58
C VAL A 11 -6.46 56.08 22.97
N VAL A 12 -6.92 55.77 24.18
CA VAL A 12 -6.94 54.40 24.74
C VAL A 12 -7.72 53.41 23.86
N LEU A 13 -8.87 53.80 23.30
CA LEU A 13 -9.67 52.93 22.45
C LEU A 13 -8.92 52.51 21.16
N VAL A 14 -8.19 53.45 20.56
CA VAL A 14 -7.43 53.21 19.32
C VAL A 14 -6.26 52.26 19.61
N VAL A 15 -5.54 52.48 20.70
CA VAL A 15 -4.44 51.59 21.12
C VAL A 15 -4.96 50.19 21.46
N ALA A 16 -6.08 50.10 22.18
CA ALA A 16 -6.71 48.82 22.50
C ALA A 16 -7.14 48.05 21.24
N LEU A 17 -7.73 48.72 20.25
CA LEU A 17 -8.09 48.12 18.96
C LEU A 17 -6.86 47.67 18.17
N LEU A 18 -5.79 48.47 18.13
CA LEU A 18 -4.55 48.09 17.45
C LEU A 18 -3.94 46.83 18.08
N LEU A 19 -3.86 46.78 19.41
CA LEU A 19 -3.36 45.61 20.13
C LEU A 19 -4.26 44.39 19.89
N LEU A 20 -5.58 44.54 19.92
CA LEU A 20 -6.52 43.48 19.58
C LEU A 20 -6.26 42.93 18.17
N VAL A 21 -6.11 43.81 17.18
CA VAL A 21 -5.81 43.41 15.80
C VAL A 21 -4.49 42.64 15.70
N VAL A 22 -3.43 43.13 16.33
CA VAL A 22 -2.13 42.44 16.33
C VAL A 22 -2.26 41.03 16.93
N VAL A 23 -2.93 40.90 18.08
CA VAL A 23 -3.13 39.58 18.73
C VAL A 23 -3.96 38.64 17.84
N THR A 24 -5.03 39.15 17.20
CA THR A 24 -5.85 38.33 16.30
C THR A 24 -5.10 37.84 15.07
N LEU A 25 -4.24 38.67 14.47
CA LEU A 25 -3.43 38.30 13.31
C LEU A 25 -2.39 37.22 13.67
N VAL A 26 -1.76 37.35 14.85
CA VAL A 26 -0.85 36.32 15.37
C VAL A 26 -1.60 35.02 15.62
N GLY A 27 -2.79 35.08 16.21
CA GLY A 27 -3.66 33.91 16.42
C GLY A 27 -4.04 33.23 15.09
N PHE A 28 -4.40 34.00 14.08
CA PHE A 28 -4.78 33.46 12.77
C PHE A 28 -3.60 32.82 12.02
N ALA A 29 -2.41 33.43 12.10
CA ALA A 29 -1.18 32.86 11.54
C ALA A 29 -0.86 31.49 12.16
N ALA A 30 -1.03 31.33 13.48
CA ALA A 30 -0.85 30.05 14.16
C ALA A 30 -1.87 28.98 13.69
N VAL A 31 -3.14 29.35 13.51
CA VAL A 31 -4.20 28.43 13.05
C VAL A 31 -3.96 27.94 11.61
N ARG A 32 -3.42 28.79 10.73
CA ARG A 32 -3.09 28.35 9.36
C ARG A 32 -2.07 27.21 9.34
N GLY A 33 -1.07 27.26 10.22
CA GLY A 33 -0.07 26.20 10.37
C GLY A 33 -0.70 24.89 10.83
N THR A 34 -1.56 24.93 11.85
CA THR A 34 -2.22 23.72 12.38
C THR A 34 -3.15 23.07 11.36
N ILE A 35 -3.88 23.86 10.57
CA ILE A 35 -4.74 23.34 9.49
C ILE A 35 -3.91 22.58 8.45
N MET A 36 -2.75 23.11 8.05
CA MET A 36 -1.88 22.44 7.08
C MET A 36 -1.36 21.11 7.64
N GLN A 37 -0.93 21.10 8.90
CA GLN A 37 -0.49 19.88 9.58
C GLN A 37 -1.63 18.85 9.70
N GLN A 38 -2.85 19.29 10.00
CA GLN A 38 -4.02 18.41 10.07
C GLN A 38 -4.32 17.76 8.70
N LYS A 39 -4.24 18.52 7.60
CA LYS A 39 -4.42 17.97 6.25
C LYS A 39 -3.35 16.94 5.90
N MET A 40 -2.08 17.23 6.21
CA MET A 40 -0.98 16.27 6.01
C MET A 40 -1.19 15.00 6.85
N ALA A 41 -1.58 15.15 8.12
CA ALA A 41 -1.86 14.02 9.01
C ALA A 41 -3.04 13.17 8.50
N ALA A 42 -4.11 13.81 8.01
CA ALA A 42 -5.26 13.12 7.41
C ALA A 42 -4.86 12.32 6.16
N ASN A 43 -4.08 12.92 5.25
CA ASN A 43 -3.58 12.24 4.04
C ASN A 43 -2.66 11.06 4.39
N HIS A 44 -1.78 11.23 5.37
CA HIS A 44 -0.92 10.15 5.85
C HIS A 44 -1.74 9.02 6.46
N TYR A 45 -2.72 9.34 7.30
CA TYR A 45 -3.62 8.36 7.91
C TYR A 45 -4.40 7.57 6.86
N ASP A 46 -4.94 8.25 5.85
CA ASP A 46 -5.64 7.62 4.72
C ASP A 46 -4.74 6.62 3.97
N ARG A 47 -3.51 7.03 3.65
CA ARG A 47 -2.53 6.16 3.00
C ARG A 47 -2.14 4.96 3.86
N GLN A 48 -2.08 5.11 5.18
CA GLN A 48 -1.82 3.98 6.08
C GLN A 48 -2.97 2.96 6.07
N ILE A 49 -4.22 3.41 6.11
CA ILE A 49 -5.38 2.51 5.98
C ILE A 49 -5.35 1.77 4.63
N ALA A 50 -5.06 2.49 3.54
CA ALA A 50 -4.91 1.88 2.23
C ALA A 50 -3.79 0.83 2.21
N PHE A 51 -2.64 1.12 2.82
CA PHE A 51 -1.53 0.17 2.94
C PHE A 51 -1.92 -1.10 3.70
N GLN A 52 -2.57 -0.97 4.86
CA GLN A 52 -3.07 -2.11 5.64
C GLN A 52 -4.06 -2.97 4.84
N SER A 53 -4.93 -2.33 4.06
CA SER A 53 -5.89 -3.02 3.19
C SER A 53 -5.18 -3.79 2.06
N ALA A 54 -4.17 -3.19 1.43
CA ALA A 54 -3.35 -3.84 0.41
C ALA A 54 -2.54 -5.02 1.00
N GLU A 55 -2.02 -4.89 2.22
CA GLU A 55 -1.32 -5.98 2.91
C GLU A 55 -2.26 -7.15 3.24
N ALA A 56 -3.50 -6.86 3.65
CA ALA A 56 -4.52 -7.89 3.85
C ALA A 56 -4.81 -8.66 2.55
N ALA A 57 -4.92 -7.97 1.42
CA ALA A 57 -5.05 -8.63 0.12
C ALA A 57 -3.84 -9.47 -0.26
N LEU A 58 -2.62 -8.99 0.02
CA LEU A 58 -1.40 -9.76 -0.22
C LEU A 58 -1.38 -11.06 0.61
N ARG A 59 -1.78 -11.00 1.88
CA ARG A 59 -1.88 -12.18 2.76
C ARG A 59 -2.97 -13.14 2.29
N ALA A 60 -4.14 -12.62 1.93
CA ALA A 60 -5.24 -13.43 1.41
C ALA A 60 -4.83 -14.18 0.13
N ALA A 61 -4.21 -13.50 -0.82
CA ALA A 61 -3.71 -14.09 -2.05
C ALA A 61 -2.65 -15.18 -1.80
N LYS A 62 -1.74 -14.97 -0.84
CA LYS A 62 -0.75 -15.99 -0.44
C LYS A 62 -1.40 -17.26 0.11
N LEU A 63 -2.43 -17.11 0.93
CA LEU A 63 -3.17 -18.27 1.46
C LEU A 63 -3.97 -18.97 0.35
N ARG A 64 -4.57 -18.18 -0.56
CA ARG A 64 -5.31 -18.71 -1.70
C ARG A 64 -4.46 -19.51 -2.66
N ILE A 65 -3.26 -19.05 -3.01
CA ILE A 65 -2.40 -19.78 -3.94
C ILE A 65 -1.84 -21.08 -3.35
N VAL A 66 -1.68 -21.13 -2.01
CA VAL A 66 -1.30 -22.37 -1.32
C VAL A 66 -2.45 -23.37 -1.33
N ALA A 67 -3.69 -22.91 -1.07
CA ALA A 67 -4.86 -23.77 -1.09
C ALA A 67 -5.23 -24.24 -2.51
N ASN A 68 -5.14 -23.34 -3.49
CA ASN A 68 -5.53 -23.55 -4.88
C ASN A 68 -4.45 -22.99 -5.83
N PRO A 69 -3.40 -23.75 -6.16
CA PRO A 69 -2.33 -23.30 -7.07
C PRO A 69 -2.80 -22.91 -8.48
N GLY A 70 -3.99 -23.38 -8.89
CA GLY A 70 -4.61 -23.04 -10.17
C GLY A 70 -5.34 -21.69 -10.21
N ASP A 71 -5.55 -21.03 -9.06
CA ASP A 71 -6.21 -19.72 -8.97
C ASP A 71 -5.25 -18.59 -9.41
N ILE A 72 -4.83 -18.64 -10.67
CA ILE A 72 -3.95 -17.65 -11.31
C ILE A 72 -4.69 -16.92 -12.44
N ALA A 73 -4.35 -15.66 -12.63
CA ALA A 73 -4.85 -14.85 -13.73
C ALA A 73 -4.27 -15.30 -15.07
N ARG A 74 -2.96 -15.59 -15.11
CA ARG A 74 -2.23 -16.00 -16.31
C ARG A 74 -0.85 -16.56 -15.97
N ASN A 75 -0.25 -17.20 -16.97
CA ASN A 75 1.12 -17.69 -16.92
C ASN A 75 2.05 -16.75 -17.69
N CYS A 76 3.02 -16.16 -16.98
CA CYS A 76 4.00 -15.21 -17.48
C CYS A 76 5.30 -15.87 -17.96
N ARG A 77 5.41 -17.20 -17.86
CA ARG A 77 6.53 -17.95 -18.45
C ARG A 77 6.29 -18.30 -19.91
N THR A 78 5.04 -18.39 -20.33
CA THR A 78 4.70 -18.65 -21.74
C THR A 78 4.89 -17.40 -22.57
N GLY A 79 5.60 -17.49 -23.71
CA GLY A 79 5.84 -16.35 -24.60
C GLY A 79 4.59 -15.76 -25.27
N THR A 80 3.41 -16.37 -25.08
CA THR A 80 2.12 -15.93 -25.63
C THR A 80 1.39 -14.91 -24.74
N SER A 81 1.82 -14.72 -23.50
CA SER A 81 1.15 -13.84 -22.52
C SER A 81 2.08 -12.71 -22.09
N VAL A 82 1.72 -11.46 -22.38
CA VAL A 82 2.47 -10.30 -21.88
C VAL A 82 2.01 -10.00 -20.46
N CYS A 83 2.95 -9.99 -19.52
CA CYS A 83 2.69 -9.65 -18.12
C CYS A 83 3.31 -8.31 -17.76
N LEU A 84 2.50 -7.25 -17.78
CA LEU A 84 2.91 -5.92 -17.35
C LEU A 84 3.35 -5.92 -15.88
N SER A 85 4.20 -4.98 -15.48
CA SER A 85 4.63 -4.85 -14.08
C SER A 85 3.44 -4.64 -13.13
N ASN A 86 2.42 -3.90 -13.57
CA ASN A 86 1.17 -3.76 -12.83
C ASN A 86 -0.01 -4.34 -13.64
N PRO A 87 -0.53 -5.53 -13.28
CA PRO A 87 -1.64 -6.16 -14.00
C PRO A 87 -2.94 -5.36 -13.91
N PHE A 88 -3.12 -4.48 -12.92
CA PHE A 88 -4.33 -3.65 -12.81
C PHE A 88 -4.46 -2.61 -13.91
N ASN A 89 -3.35 -2.29 -14.60
CA ASN A 89 -3.32 -1.33 -15.70
C ASN A 89 -3.32 -2.04 -17.06
N ASP A 90 -3.46 -3.37 -17.08
CA ASP A 90 -3.39 -4.16 -18.29
C ASP A 90 -4.79 -4.34 -18.90
N PRO A 91 -5.06 -3.75 -20.09
CA PRO A 91 -6.36 -3.91 -20.75
C PRO A 91 -6.59 -5.34 -21.25
N ASN A 92 -5.54 -6.15 -21.37
CA ASN A 92 -5.60 -7.54 -21.83
C ASN A 92 -5.58 -8.55 -20.67
N LEU A 93 -5.76 -8.09 -19.43
CA LEU A 93 -5.89 -8.99 -18.29
C LEU A 93 -7.17 -9.84 -18.46
N PRO A 94 -7.11 -11.18 -18.32
CA PRO A 94 -8.28 -12.01 -18.50
C PRO A 94 -9.42 -11.60 -17.55
N SER A 95 -10.66 -11.57 -18.05
CA SER A 95 -11.82 -11.16 -17.26
C SER A 95 -11.97 -12.00 -15.99
N GLY A 96 -12.30 -11.36 -14.87
CA GLY A 96 -12.41 -12.01 -13.56
C GLY A 96 -11.08 -12.37 -12.89
N SER A 97 -9.93 -11.96 -13.44
CA SER A 97 -8.60 -12.16 -12.81
C SER A 97 -8.35 -11.28 -11.59
N ILE A 98 -9.00 -10.12 -11.54
CA ILE A 98 -9.01 -9.25 -10.35
C ILE A 98 -9.98 -9.86 -9.36
N LYS A 99 -9.47 -10.29 -8.21
CA LYS A 99 -10.26 -10.91 -7.15
C LYS A 99 -10.39 -9.96 -5.96
N ASP A 100 -11.60 -9.78 -5.47
CA ASP A 100 -11.84 -9.16 -4.18
C ASP A 100 -11.44 -10.12 -3.05
N VAL A 101 -10.87 -9.58 -1.98
CA VAL A 101 -10.64 -10.35 -0.76
C VAL A 101 -12.00 -10.67 -0.13
N GLY A 102 -12.21 -11.94 0.23
CA GLY A 102 -13.44 -12.37 0.89
C GLY A 102 -13.68 -11.61 2.20
N GLN A 103 -14.93 -11.22 2.44
CA GLN A 103 -15.31 -10.55 3.68
C GLN A 103 -15.34 -11.53 4.85
N GLY A 104 -14.81 -11.12 6.00
CA GLY A 104 -14.85 -11.88 7.24
C GLY A 104 -13.60 -11.70 8.10
N THR A 105 -13.48 -12.55 9.12
CA THR A 105 -12.39 -12.50 10.11
C THR A 105 -11.53 -13.76 10.14
N ALA A 106 -11.85 -14.76 9.30
CA ALA A 106 -11.04 -15.96 9.16
C ALA A 106 -9.75 -15.67 8.38
N ASP A 107 -8.82 -16.64 8.37
CA ASP A 107 -7.56 -16.51 7.65
C ASP A 107 -7.80 -16.27 6.15
N GLY A 108 -7.15 -15.22 5.63
CA GLY A 108 -7.30 -14.80 4.24
C GLY A 108 -8.61 -14.08 3.91
N GLN A 109 -9.41 -13.74 4.93
CA GLN A 109 -10.53 -12.81 4.81
C GLN A 109 -10.17 -11.44 5.39
N PHE A 110 -10.87 -10.42 4.94
CA PHE A 110 -10.70 -9.06 5.43
C PHE A 110 -12.06 -8.39 5.54
N THR A 111 -12.39 -7.91 6.73
CA THR A 111 -13.59 -7.08 6.94
C THR A 111 -13.19 -5.62 6.82
N LYS A 112 -13.72 -4.94 5.80
CA LYS A 112 -13.50 -3.51 5.57
C LYS A 112 -13.93 -2.70 6.80
N ALA A 113 -13.01 -1.92 7.36
CA ALA A 113 -13.35 -0.92 8.37
C ALA A 113 -14.21 0.19 7.75
N SER A 114 -15.05 0.87 8.54
CA SER A 114 -15.84 2.02 8.08
C SER A 114 -14.98 3.13 7.47
N VAL A 115 -13.74 3.27 7.97
CA VAL A 115 -12.75 4.21 7.49
C VAL A 115 -12.01 3.74 6.24
N ALA A 116 -12.15 2.50 5.78
CA ALA A 116 -11.53 2.03 4.54
C ALA A 116 -12.46 2.28 3.34
N ALA A 117 -11.87 2.74 2.22
CA ALA A 117 -12.64 3.19 1.06
C ALA A 117 -13.36 2.03 0.36
N SER A 118 -12.65 0.94 0.07
CA SER A 118 -13.16 -0.22 -0.66
C SER A 118 -12.64 -1.53 -0.05
N GLN A 119 -13.26 -2.64 -0.42
CA GLN A 119 -12.68 -3.96 -0.21
C GLN A 119 -11.38 -4.06 -1.04
N PRO A 120 -10.28 -4.60 -0.48
CA PRO A 120 -9.02 -4.73 -1.21
C PRO A 120 -9.07 -5.88 -2.21
N GLN A 121 -8.20 -5.80 -3.21
CA GLN A 121 -8.20 -6.68 -4.39
C GLN A 121 -6.81 -7.22 -4.67
N TYR A 122 -6.72 -8.36 -5.34
CA TYR A 122 -5.46 -8.95 -5.75
C TYR A 122 -5.55 -9.63 -7.11
N VAL A 123 -4.39 -9.78 -7.73
CA VAL A 123 -4.14 -10.56 -8.96
C VAL A 123 -2.94 -11.46 -8.69
N ILE A 124 -3.03 -12.72 -9.09
CA ILE A 124 -1.95 -13.70 -8.98
C ILE A 124 -1.50 -14.09 -10.38
N GLU A 125 -0.22 -13.96 -10.66
CA GLU A 125 0.39 -14.34 -11.94
C GLU A 125 1.43 -15.44 -11.70
N ASN A 126 1.42 -16.47 -12.51
CA ASN A 126 2.43 -17.52 -12.44
C ASN A 126 3.68 -17.05 -13.19
N MET A 127 4.79 -16.87 -12.49
CA MET A 127 6.07 -16.46 -13.08
C MET A 127 6.86 -17.65 -13.63
N GLY A 128 6.39 -18.87 -13.36
CA GLY A 128 6.94 -20.11 -13.86
C GLY A 128 7.94 -20.76 -12.90
N ASN A 129 8.60 -21.79 -13.42
CA ASN A 129 9.53 -22.61 -12.66
C ASN A 129 10.95 -22.06 -12.81
N TRP A 130 11.58 -21.70 -11.69
CA TRP A 130 12.91 -21.11 -11.62
C TRP A 130 13.80 -21.89 -10.64
N ALA A 131 15.12 -21.79 -10.81
CA ALA A 131 16.07 -22.39 -9.89
C ALA A 131 15.81 -21.94 -8.46
N ASP A 132 15.71 -22.90 -7.55
CA ASP A 132 15.51 -22.64 -6.12
C ASP A 132 16.87 -22.53 -5.43
N PRO A 133 17.30 -21.34 -5.00
CA PRO A 133 18.59 -21.17 -4.33
C PRO A 133 18.61 -21.73 -2.91
N THR A 134 17.44 -22.10 -2.36
CA THR A 134 17.32 -22.62 -0.99
C THR A 134 17.32 -24.15 -0.92
N SER A 135 17.30 -24.82 -2.06
CA SER A 135 17.40 -26.27 -2.11
C SER A 135 18.86 -26.72 -2.14
N ASP A 136 19.29 -27.42 -1.10
CA ASP A 136 20.54 -28.16 -1.06
C ASP A 136 20.26 -29.60 -1.54
N THR A 137 20.82 -29.99 -2.68
CA THR A 137 20.66 -31.34 -3.24
C THR A 137 21.66 -32.34 -2.66
N GLY A 138 22.47 -31.93 -1.68
CA GLY A 138 23.61 -32.70 -1.20
C GLY A 138 24.67 -32.91 -2.28
N PHE A 139 24.62 -32.13 -3.38
CA PHE A 139 25.55 -32.29 -4.50
C PHE A 139 26.98 -32.20 -4.02
N ASP A 140 27.32 -31.18 -3.23
CA ASP A 140 28.69 -31.02 -2.71
C ASP A 140 29.15 -32.19 -1.83
N GLN A 141 28.21 -33.01 -1.32
CA GLN A 141 28.46 -34.22 -0.52
C GLN A 141 28.52 -35.51 -1.34
N SER A 142 28.31 -35.43 -2.66
CA SER A 142 28.30 -36.58 -3.56
C SER A 142 29.70 -36.88 -4.12
N ALA A 143 30.01 -38.16 -4.37
CA ALA A 143 31.32 -38.57 -4.89
C ALA A 143 31.65 -37.99 -6.28
N ASN A 144 30.64 -37.50 -7.00
CA ASN A 144 30.75 -36.93 -8.33
C ASN A 144 30.80 -35.39 -8.36
N SER A 145 30.78 -34.68 -7.23
CA SER A 145 30.82 -33.20 -7.20
C SER A 145 32.13 -32.59 -7.72
N TYR A 146 33.23 -33.35 -7.70
CA TYR A 146 34.54 -32.94 -8.17
C TYR A 146 34.86 -33.47 -9.59
N ASN A 147 33.93 -34.17 -10.24
CA ASN A 147 34.13 -34.65 -11.61
C ASN A 147 33.99 -33.50 -12.61
N TYR A 148 34.95 -33.43 -13.54
CA TYR A 148 34.94 -32.45 -14.62
C TYR A 148 33.69 -32.61 -15.49
N GLY A 149 32.95 -31.51 -15.69
CA GLY A 149 31.72 -31.47 -16.50
C GLY A 149 30.43 -31.84 -15.75
N ASN A 150 30.50 -32.17 -14.46
CA ASN A 150 29.30 -32.44 -13.66
C ASN A 150 28.80 -31.15 -12.99
N SER A 151 27.57 -30.75 -13.29
CA SER A 151 26.91 -29.60 -12.67
C SER A 151 25.87 -30.12 -11.70
N GLY A 152 25.96 -29.75 -10.42
CA GLY A 152 24.97 -30.16 -9.43
C GLY A 152 23.56 -29.82 -9.87
N GLY A 153 22.65 -30.79 -9.69
CA GLY A 153 21.25 -30.58 -10.04
C GLY A 153 20.69 -29.41 -9.23
N SER A 154 20.20 -28.37 -9.92
CA SER A 154 19.41 -27.31 -9.30
C SER A 154 17.97 -27.80 -9.22
N THR A 155 17.38 -27.85 -8.03
CA THR A 155 15.93 -28.02 -7.95
C THR A 155 15.26 -26.73 -8.40
N THR A 156 14.07 -26.87 -8.96
CA THR A 156 13.32 -25.74 -9.47
C THR A 156 12.02 -25.63 -8.69
N ALA A 157 11.59 -24.40 -8.39
CA ALA A 157 10.34 -24.12 -7.73
C ALA A 157 9.49 -23.16 -8.57
N VAL A 158 8.17 -23.32 -8.49
CA VAL A 158 7.23 -22.41 -9.12
C VAL A 158 7.16 -21.13 -8.30
N TYR A 159 7.30 -19.99 -8.97
CA TYR A 159 7.14 -18.68 -8.36
C TYR A 159 5.87 -18.02 -8.86
N TYR A 160 5.14 -17.39 -7.95
CA TYR A 160 3.98 -16.56 -8.25
C TYR A 160 4.30 -15.11 -7.95
N ARG A 161 3.85 -14.21 -8.82
CA ARG A 161 3.80 -12.77 -8.55
C ARG A 161 2.39 -12.43 -8.10
N ILE A 162 2.29 -11.87 -6.90
CA ILE A 162 1.04 -11.39 -6.35
C ILE A 162 1.09 -9.88 -6.37
N THR A 163 0.13 -9.25 -7.06
CA THR A 163 -0.07 -7.81 -7.03
C THR A 163 -1.38 -7.53 -6.32
N ALA A 164 -1.33 -6.84 -5.19
CA ALA A 164 -2.46 -6.49 -4.35
C ALA A 164 -2.69 -4.99 -4.37
N ARG A 165 -3.95 -4.54 -4.34
CA ARG A 165 -4.32 -3.13 -4.21
C ARG A 165 -5.32 -2.90 -3.09
N SER A 166 -5.26 -1.73 -2.47
CA SER A 166 -6.10 -1.35 -1.34
C SER A 166 -7.61 -1.29 -1.67
N GLY A 167 -7.95 -1.18 -2.95
CA GLY A 167 -9.33 -1.19 -3.43
C GLY A 167 -9.43 -0.86 -4.92
N ASP A 168 -10.64 -0.94 -5.45
CA ASP A 168 -10.92 -0.56 -6.83
C ASP A 168 -10.88 0.97 -7.00
N PRO A 169 -10.03 1.54 -7.89
CA PRO A 169 -9.96 2.98 -8.10
C PRO A 169 -11.32 3.62 -8.44
N ALA A 170 -12.22 2.88 -9.09
CA ALA A 170 -13.58 3.36 -9.38
C ALA A 170 -14.45 3.54 -8.10
N ALA A 171 -14.17 2.80 -7.03
CA ALA A 171 -14.90 2.85 -5.76
C ALA A 171 -14.21 3.71 -4.68
N VAL A 172 -12.90 3.99 -4.83
CA VAL A 172 -12.11 4.69 -3.81
C VAL A 172 -12.25 6.22 -3.89
N GLY A 173 -12.58 6.78 -5.07
CA GLY A 173 -12.72 8.22 -5.28
C GLY A 173 -11.38 8.96 -5.15
N ASP A 174 -11.35 10.08 -4.42
CA ASP A 174 -10.15 10.91 -4.22
C ASP A 174 -9.19 10.40 -3.12
N ARG A 175 -9.49 9.25 -2.52
CA ARG A 175 -8.66 8.67 -1.45
C ARG A 175 -7.46 7.93 -2.03
N ALA A 176 -6.44 7.74 -1.20
CA ALA A 176 -5.21 7.08 -1.61
C ALA A 176 -5.45 5.61 -1.99
N VAL A 177 -4.94 5.20 -3.16
CA VAL A 177 -4.83 3.80 -3.58
C VAL A 177 -3.39 3.35 -3.44
N VAL A 178 -3.17 2.24 -2.72
CA VAL A 178 -1.86 1.63 -2.55
C VAL A 178 -1.83 0.30 -3.29
N VAL A 179 -0.76 0.06 -4.05
CA VAL A 179 -0.48 -1.21 -4.71
C VAL A 179 0.79 -1.80 -4.12
N LEU A 180 0.72 -3.07 -3.73
CA LEU A 180 1.85 -3.86 -3.22
C LEU A 180 2.09 -5.04 -4.15
N GLN A 181 3.35 -5.44 -4.27
CA GLN A 181 3.73 -6.58 -5.07
C GLN A 181 4.71 -7.46 -4.30
N ALA A 182 4.52 -8.77 -4.37
CA ALA A 182 5.45 -9.75 -3.81
C ALA A 182 5.61 -10.95 -4.73
N ILE A 183 6.79 -11.56 -4.67
CA ILE A 183 7.09 -12.85 -5.29
C ILE A 183 7.00 -13.92 -4.20
N VAL A 184 6.28 -15.00 -4.49
CA VAL A 184 5.98 -16.08 -3.55
C VAL A 184 6.35 -17.40 -4.19
N LYS A 185 7.20 -18.15 -3.53
CA LYS A 185 7.55 -19.52 -3.92
C LYS A 185 6.41 -20.47 -3.53
N GLN A 186 6.02 -21.36 -4.43
CA GLN A 186 5.16 -22.50 -4.11
C GLN A 186 5.93 -23.43 -3.17
N ARG A 187 5.43 -23.62 -1.95
CA ARG A 187 5.97 -24.62 -1.02
C ARG A 187 5.45 -26.01 -1.32
#